data_AF-A0A2V3PSH9-F1
#
_entry.id   AF-A0A2V3PSH9-F1
#
_cell.length_a   1.000
_cell.length_b   1.000
_cell.length_c   1.000
_cell.angle_alpha   90.00
_cell.angle_beta   90.00
_cell.angle_gamma   90.00
#
_symmetry.space_group_name_H-M   'P 1'
#
loop_
_entity.id
_entity.type
_entity.pdbx_description
1 polymer ?
#
loop_
_entity_poly.entity_id
_entity_poly.type
_entity_poly.pdbx_seq_one_letter_code
_entity_poly.pdbx_strand_id
1 'polypeptide(L)'
;MSAYELRKRVSAPSLYVFYRNGLYYFLWSEDDTRSENYRVRYATSLSPTGPLTIPENNLILAKDPSKGIYGTGHNSVLQIPEKDEWYIVYHRFNRPNGIKMGDAAGFHREVCIDKMEFNEDGSIKPVIPTL
;
A
#
# COMPACT_ATOMS: atom_id res chain seq x y z
N MET A 1 -0.91 5.48 18.95
CA MET A 1 0.12 4.50 18.53
C MET A 1 1.25 5.25 17.83
N SER A 2 2.51 4.97 18.14
CA SER A 2 3.68 5.55 17.43
C SER A 2 4.04 4.76 16.17
N ALA A 3 4.88 5.34 15.31
CA ALA A 3 5.42 4.63 14.14
C ALA A 3 6.23 3.37 14.52
N TYR A 4 6.94 3.43 15.66
CA TYR A 4 7.69 2.29 16.19
C TYR A 4 6.78 1.16 16.67
N GLU A 5 5.65 1.49 17.30
CA GLU A 5 4.64 0.50 17.72
C GLU A 5 3.94 -0.13 16.52
N LEU A 6 3.64 0.63 15.48
CA LEU A 6 3.08 0.11 14.23
C LEU A 6 4.01 -0.96 13.63
N ARG A 7 5.32 -0.65 13.52
CA ARG A 7 6.32 -1.60 13.01
C ARG A 7 6.35 -2.92 13.79
N LYS A 8 6.10 -2.89 15.10
CA LYS A 8 6.08 -4.12 15.93
C LYS A 8 4.80 -4.95 15.78
N ARG A 9 3.70 -4.32 15.36
CA ARG A 9 2.39 -4.98 15.25
C ARG A 9 2.14 -5.61 13.89
N VAL A 10 2.86 -5.18 12.86
CA VAL A 10 2.69 -5.67 11.48
C VAL A 10 3.71 -6.79 11.21
N SER A 11 3.23 -7.99 10.92
CA SER A 11 4.04 -9.21 10.78
C SER A 11 4.89 -9.27 9.50
N ALA A 12 4.60 -8.43 8.50
CA ALA A 12 5.34 -8.36 7.24
C ALA A 12 5.87 -6.92 7.02
N PRO A 13 7.18 -6.65 7.21
CA PRO A 13 7.68 -5.29 7.24
C PRO A 13 7.77 -4.73 5.83
N SER A 14 6.79 -3.92 5.46
CA SER A 14 6.97 -2.88 4.46
C SER A 14 6.28 -1.63 4.99
N LEU A 15 7.05 -0.78 5.69
CA LEU A 15 6.60 0.53 6.13
C LEU A 15 7.16 1.55 5.15
N TYR A 16 6.29 2.28 4.48
CA TYR A 16 6.68 3.38 3.60
C TYR A 16 6.11 4.69 4.14
N VAL A 17 6.94 5.72 4.20
CA VAL A 17 6.53 7.03 4.74
C VAL A 17 6.81 8.11 3.71
N PHE A 18 5.83 8.96 3.46
CA PHE A 18 6.01 10.18 2.67
C PHE A 18 5.30 11.36 3.33
N TYR A 19 5.68 12.58 2.93
CA TYR A 19 5.13 13.82 3.46
C TYR A 19 4.39 14.58 2.36
N ARG A 20 3.18 15.06 2.67
CA ARG A 20 2.37 15.88 1.76
C ARG A 20 1.50 16.83 2.58
N ASN A 21 1.54 18.12 2.24
CA ASN A 21 0.64 19.16 2.77
C ASN A 21 0.51 19.16 4.32
N GLY A 22 1.62 19.14 5.05
CA GLY A 22 1.58 19.18 6.52
C GLY A 22 1.50 17.81 7.20
N LEU A 23 1.25 16.73 6.45
CA LEU A 23 1.01 15.41 7.01
C LEU A 23 2.06 14.39 6.57
N TYR A 24 2.45 13.55 7.52
CA TYR A 24 3.18 12.32 7.27
C TYR A 24 2.18 11.18 7.05
N TYR A 25 2.33 10.45 5.94
CA TYR A 25 1.53 9.28 5.61
C TYR A 25 2.35 8.03 5.83
N PHE A 26 1.84 7.11 6.63
CA PHE A 26 2.48 5.83 6.96
C PHE A 26 1.70 4.73 6.29
N LEU A 27 2.26 4.12 5.26
CA LEU A 27 1.66 3.00 4.53
C LEU A 27 2.31 1.70 5.00
N TRP A 28 1.50 0.66 5.18
CA TRP A 28 2.00 -0.67 5.48
C TRP A 28 1.23 -1.77 4.77
N SER A 29 1.87 -2.91 4.60
CA SER A 29 1.21 -4.10 4.09
C SER A 29 0.63 -4.96 5.22
N GLU A 30 -0.57 -5.46 5.02
CA GLU A 30 -1.27 -6.38 5.92
C GLU A 30 -1.38 -7.76 5.24
N ASP A 31 -1.34 -8.82 6.05
CA ASP A 31 -1.29 -10.25 5.66
C ASP A 31 0.12 -10.71 5.20
N ASP A 32 0.26 -12.00 4.87
CA ASP A 32 1.50 -12.61 4.35
C ASP A 32 1.64 -12.36 2.84
N THR A 33 2.85 -12.14 2.34
CA THR A 33 3.10 -11.91 0.90
C THR A 33 2.72 -13.09 0.01
N ARG A 34 2.47 -14.29 0.57
CA ARG A 34 1.98 -15.48 -0.13
C ARG A 34 0.45 -15.60 -0.11
N SER A 35 -0.22 -14.76 0.67
CA SER A 35 -1.68 -14.64 0.68
C SER A 35 -2.15 -13.80 -0.51
N GLU A 36 -3.17 -14.26 -1.22
CA GLU A 36 -3.85 -13.43 -2.23
C GLU A 36 -4.48 -12.16 -1.63
N ASN A 37 -4.68 -12.13 -0.31
CA ASN A 37 -5.24 -10.99 0.42
C ASN A 37 -4.18 -9.99 0.90
N TYR A 38 -2.91 -10.17 0.54
CA TYR A 38 -1.88 -9.16 0.80
C TYR A 38 -2.32 -7.81 0.23
N ARG A 39 -2.28 -6.78 1.08
CA ARG A 39 -2.96 -5.49 0.85
C ARG A 39 -2.28 -4.34 1.56
N VAL A 40 -2.53 -3.10 1.13
CA VAL A 40 -1.91 -1.90 1.73
C VAL A 40 -2.94 -1.11 2.53
N ARG A 41 -2.54 -0.74 3.75
CA ARG A 41 -3.26 0.21 4.60
C ARG A 41 -2.44 1.46 4.87
N TYR A 42 -3.09 2.50 5.40
CA TYR A 42 -2.40 3.71 5.81
C TYR A 42 -2.86 4.31 7.16
N ALA A 43 -2.05 5.23 7.64
CA ALA A 43 -2.29 6.13 8.76
C ALA A 43 -1.64 7.49 8.47
N THR A 44 -2.04 8.52 9.20
CA THR A 44 -1.43 9.86 9.11
C THR A 44 -0.90 10.34 10.46
N SER A 45 -0.03 11.34 10.44
CA SER A 45 0.48 12.01 11.63
C SER A 45 0.98 13.42 11.30
N LEU A 46 0.93 14.31 12.28
CA LEU A 46 1.56 15.64 12.21
C LEU A 46 3.07 15.61 12.52
N SER A 47 3.58 14.44 12.94
CA SER A 47 4.98 14.21 13.31
C SER A 47 5.52 12.93 12.66
N PRO A 48 6.81 12.86 12.29
CA PRO A 48 7.41 11.67 11.69
C PRO A 48 7.47 10.46 12.66
N THR A 49 7.21 10.67 13.96
CA THR A 49 7.26 9.62 14.98
C THR A 49 5.88 9.25 15.56
N GLY A 50 4.83 9.96 15.15
CA GLY A 50 3.47 9.82 15.68
C GLY A 50 3.09 10.93 16.67
N PRO A 51 1.93 10.83 17.33
CA PRO A 51 0.98 9.71 17.28
C PRO A 51 0.31 9.57 15.91
N LEU A 52 0.05 8.32 15.52
CA LEU A 52 -0.66 7.96 14.30
C LEU A 52 -2.18 8.07 14.49
N THR A 53 -2.83 8.71 13.53
CA THR A 53 -4.28 8.65 13.30
C THR A 53 -4.55 7.62 12.21
N ILE A 54 -5.34 6.60 12.54
CA ILE A 54 -5.73 5.55 11.59
C ILE A 54 -7.17 5.84 11.14
N PRO A 55 -7.41 6.22 9.88
CA PRO A 55 -8.77 6.41 9.36
C PRO A 55 -9.57 5.11 9.39
N GLU A 56 -10.89 5.19 9.51
CA GLU A 56 -11.78 4.01 9.45
C GLU A 56 -11.63 3.30 8.09
N ASN A 57 -11.66 4.07 7.00
CA ASN A 57 -11.45 3.59 5.64
C ASN A 57 -9.97 3.68 5.24
N ASN A 58 -9.12 2.87 5.88
CA ASN A 58 -7.67 2.93 5.62
C ASN A 58 -7.12 1.85 4.67
N LEU A 59 -7.95 0.97 4.12
CA LEU A 59 -7.54 0.02 3.09
C LEU A 59 -7.47 0.74 1.73
N ILE A 60 -6.27 0.89 1.18
CA ILE A 60 -6.05 1.72 -0.02
C ILE A 60 -5.64 0.94 -1.26
N LEU A 61 -5.15 -0.29 -1.11
CA LEU A 61 -4.82 -1.15 -2.25
C LEU A 61 -5.10 -2.60 -1.87
N ALA A 62 -5.88 -3.29 -2.71
CA ALA A 62 -6.25 -4.69 -2.52
C ALA A 62 -6.40 -5.39 -3.88
N LYS A 63 -6.55 -6.72 -3.82
CA LYS A 63 -6.84 -7.57 -4.98
C LYS A 63 -8.06 -7.09 -5.78
N ASP A 64 -8.02 -7.33 -7.09
CA ASP A 64 -9.16 -7.19 -8.00
C ASP A 64 -9.31 -8.50 -8.80
N PRO A 65 -10.09 -9.48 -8.27
CA PRO A 65 -10.26 -10.78 -8.91
C PRO A 65 -10.91 -10.70 -10.30
N SER A 66 -11.72 -9.67 -10.57
CA SER A 66 -12.34 -9.47 -11.89
C SER A 66 -11.28 -9.23 -12.98
N LYS A 67 -10.15 -8.63 -12.58
CA LYS A 67 -8.95 -8.46 -13.40
C LYS A 67 -7.88 -9.48 -13.07
N GLY A 68 -8.14 -10.51 -12.28
CA GLY A 68 -7.17 -11.50 -11.82
C GLY A 68 -5.93 -10.91 -11.12
N ILE A 69 -6.07 -9.79 -10.43
CA ILE A 69 -4.99 -9.11 -9.67
C ILE A 69 -5.06 -9.59 -8.23
N TYR A 70 -3.96 -10.09 -7.67
CA TYR A 70 -3.90 -10.68 -6.32
C TYR A 70 -2.60 -10.33 -5.61
N GLY A 71 -2.62 -10.34 -4.27
CA GLY A 71 -1.41 -10.20 -3.46
C GLY A 71 -0.71 -8.84 -3.62
N THR A 72 -1.47 -7.74 -3.61
CA THR A 72 -1.00 -6.38 -3.90
C THR A 72 -0.41 -5.71 -2.67
N GLY A 73 0.90 -5.49 -2.62
CA GLY A 73 1.50 -4.85 -1.46
C GLY A 73 2.98 -4.51 -1.59
N HIS A 74 3.62 -4.30 -0.44
CA HIS A 74 5.00 -3.87 -0.27
C HIS A 74 5.34 -2.67 -1.15
N ASN A 75 4.63 -1.58 -0.90
CA ASN A 75 4.65 -0.44 -1.79
C ASN A 75 5.79 0.55 -1.51
N SER A 76 6.09 1.37 -2.50
CA SER A 76 6.66 2.70 -2.37
C SER A 76 5.71 3.73 -2.99
N VAL A 77 6.00 5.02 -2.81
CA VAL A 77 5.22 6.12 -3.38
C VAL A 77 6.16 7.10 -4.07
N LEU A 78 5.79 7.49 -5.29
CA LEU A 78 6.50 8.46 -6.11
C LEU A 78 5.66 9.73 -6.24
N GLN A 79 6.28 10.89 -6.05
CA GLN A 79 5.73 12.18 -6.46
C GLN A 79 6.41 12.60 -7.77
N ILE A 80 5.64 13.09 -8.74
CA ILE A 80 6.22 13.77 -9.90
C ILE A 80 6.88 15.07 -9.43
N PRO A 81 8.14 15.36 -9.80
CA PRO A 81 8.82 16.57 -9.36
C PRO A 81 7.98 17.82 -9.60
N GLU A 82 7.89 18.68 -8.58
CA GLU A 82 7.19 19.97 -8.62
C GLU A 82 5.68 19.89 -8.87
N LYS A 83 5.06 18.71 -8.79
CA LYS A 83 3.62 18.51 -8.98
C LYS A 83 3.00 17.79 -7.79
N ASP A 84 1.76 18.12 -7.48
CA ASP A 84 0.93 17.33 -6.56
C ASP A 84 0.32 16.11 -7.27
N GLU A 85 1.17 15.34 -7.95
CA GLU A 85 0.81 14.17 -8.75
C GLU A 85 1.60 12.96 -8.22
N TRP A 86 0.87 11.91 -7.84
CA TRP A 86 1.41 10.81 -7.05
C TRP A 86 1.09 9.46 -7.67
N TYR A 87 2.02 8.53 -7.50
CA TYR A 87 1.91 7.16 -7.95
C TYR A 87 2.33 6.21 -6.83
N ILE A 88 1.60 5.11 -6.69
CA ILE A 88 2.00 4.00 -5.84
C ILE A 88 2.70 2.95 -6.71
N VAL A 89 3.90 2.53 -6.30
CA VAL A 89 4.62 1.42 -6.92
C VAL A 89 4.55 0.25 -5.96
N TYR A 90 4.14 -0.92 -6.43
CA TYR A 90 3.89 -2.08 -5.56
C TYR A 90 4.15 -3.37 -6.33
N HIS A 91 4.11 -4.51 -5.66
CA HIS A 91 4.10 -5.79 -6.34
C HIS A 91 2.75 -6.48 -6.25
N ARG A 92 2.50 -7.40 -7.17
CA ARG A 92 1.39 -8.36 -7.14
C ARG A 92 1.86 -9.75 -7.55
N PHE A 93 1.05 -10.79 -7.36
CA PHE A 93 1.33 -12.09 -7.95
C PHE A 93 1.47 -11.98 -9.46
N ASN A 94 2.43 -12.70 -10.04
CA ASN A 94 2.60 -12.73 -11.48
C ASN A 94 1.28 -13.13 -12.17
N ARG A 95 0.89 -12.40 -13.21
CA ARG A 95 -0.32 -12.71 -13.96
C ARG A 95 0.00 -13.47 -15.26
N PRO A 96 -0.89 -14.36 -15.72
CA PRO A 96 -2.12 -14.82 -15.07
C PRO A 96 -1.91 -16.02 -14.13
N ASN A 97 -0.67 -16.53 -14.00
CA ASN A 97 -0.42 -17.86 -13.46
C ASN A 97 -0.15 -17.89 -11.96
N GLY A 98 0.29 -16.79 -11.36
CA GLY A 98 0.73 -16.72 -9.97
C GLY A 98 -0.30 -17.26 -8.98
N ILE A 99 -1.59 -16.94 -9.15
CA ILE A 99 -2.66 -17.44 -8.27
C ILE A 99 -2.78 -18.97 -8.24
N LYS A 100 -2.32 -19.67 -9.28
CA LYS A 100 -2.35 -21.14 -9.38
C LYS A 100 -1.14 -21.81 -8.71
N MET A 101 -0.19 -21.04 -8.20
CA MET A 101 1.07 -21.55 -7.65
C MET A 101 1.02 -21.84 -6.15
N GLY A 102 -0.12 -21.59 -5.48
CA GLY A 102 -0.22 -21.67 -4.02
C GLY A 102 0.78 -20.72 -3.35
N ASP A 103 1.43 -21.16 -2.28
CA ASP A 103 2.43 -20.38 -1.55
C ASP A 103 3.58 -19.86 -2.43
N ALA A 104 3.92 -20.57 -3.52
CA ALA A 104 5.00 -20.15 -4.41
C ALA A 104 4.70 -18.83 -5.14
N ALA A 105 3.42 -18.42 -5.21
CA ALA A 105 3.00 -17.13 -5.78
C ALA A 105 3.69 -15.94 -5.10
N GLY A 106 3.90 -16.01 -3.78
CA GLY A 106 4.57 -14.94 -3.02
C GLY A 106 6.05 -14.74 -3.39
N PHE A 107 6.66 -15.69 -4.09
CA PHE A 107 8.03 -15.59 -4.60
C PHE A 107 8.07 -15.28 -6.11
N HIS A 108 6.94 -15.34 -6.81
CA HIS A 108 6.79 -15.08 -8.24
C HIS A 108 5.88 -13.87 -8.44
N ARG A 109 6.45 -12.69 -8.20
CA ARG A 109 5.74 -11.41 -8.20
C ARG A 109 6.22 -10.51 -9.32
N GLU A 110 5.38 -9.59 -9.73
CA GLU A 110 5.67 -8.56 -10.73
C GLU A 110 5.49 -7.16 -10.15
N VAL A 111 6.26 -6.19 -10.63
CA VAL A 111 6.18 -4.79 -10.22
C VAL A 111 5.07 -4.10 -11.01
N CYS A 112 4.29 -3.27 -10.33
CA CYS A 112 3.19 -2.48 -10.89
C CYS A 112 3.29 -1.03 -10.41
N ILE A 113 2.65 -0.13 -11.16
CA ILE A 113 2.51 1.28 -10.80
C ILE A 113 1.10 1.74 -11.14
N ASP A 114 0.48 2.46 -10.21
CA ASP A 114 -0.86 3.04 -10.40
C ASP A 114 -0.90 4.46 -9.84
N LYS A 115 -1.83 5.27 -10.36
CA LYS A 115 -2.05 6.62 -9.86
C LYS A 115 -2.61 6.57 -8.44
N MET A 116 -2.09 7.43 -7.59
CA MET A 116 -2.53 7.60 -6.21
C MET A 116 -3.12 8.99 -6.04
N GLU A 117 -4.34 9.08 -5.53
CA GLU A 117 -5.08 10.32 -5.43
C GLU A 117 -5.54 10.58 -4.00
N PHE A 118 -5.77 11.85 -3.69
CA PHE A 118 -6.18 12.30 -2.37
C PHE A 118 -7.52 13.03 -2.47
N ASN A 119 -8.32 12.93 -1.42
CA ASN A 119 -9.48 13.79 -1.21
C ASN A 119 -9.03 15.18 -0.71
N GLU A 120 -9.95 16.14 -0.74
CA GLU A 120 -9.69 17.51 -0.26
C GLU A 120 -9.30 17.56 1.22
N ASP A 121 -9.83 16.63 2.04
CA ASP A 121 -9.52 16.48 3.46
C ASP A 121 -8.14 15.82 3.73
N GLY A 122 -7.40 15.46 2.68
CA GLY A 122 -6.11 14.78 2.78
C GLY A 122 -6.19 13.26 2.93
N SER A 123 -7.38 12.65 3.01
CA SER A 123 -7.51 11.19 2.97
C SER A 123 -7.10 10.62 1.61
N ILE A 124 -6.57 9.40 1.61
CA ILE A 124 -6.16 8.71 0.38
C ILE A 124 -7.40 8.06 -0.24
N LYS A 125 -7.61 8.29 -1.55
CA LYS A 125 -8.62 7.54 -2.31
C LYS A 125 -8.14 6.10 -2.54
N PRO A 126 -9.01 5.08 -2.43
CA PRO A 126 -8.65 3.72 -2.80
C PRO A 126 -8.06 3.67 -4.21
N VAL A 127 -6.86 3.10 -4.32
CA VAL A 127 -6.17 2.91 -5.60
C VAL A 127 -6.88 1.79 -6.35
N ILE A 128 -7.16 2.05 -7.63
CA ILE A 128 -7.75 1.06 -8.53
C ILE A 128 -6.63 0.42 -9.35
N PRO A 129 -6.21 -0.82 -9.06
CA PRO A 129 -5.11 -1.43 -9.78
C PRO A 129 -5.47 -1.69 -11.26
N THR A 130 -4.57 -1.33 -12.17
CA THR A 130 -4.75 -1.52 -13.63
C THR A 130 -4.01 -2.73 -14.19
N LEU A 131 -4.33 -3.10 -15.44
CA LEU A 131 -3.65 -4.14 -16.20
C LEU A 131 -2.52 -3.57 -17.05
#